data_AF-A0A2M8NK39-F1
#
_entry.id   AF-A0A2M8NK39-F1
#
_cell.length_a   1.000
_cell.length_b   1.000
_cell.length_c   1.000
_cell.angle_alpha   90.00
_cell.angle_beta   90.00
_cell.angle_gamma   90.00
#
_symmetry.space_group_name_H-M   'P 1'
#
loop_
_entity.id
_entity.type
_entity.pdbx_description
1 polymer ?
#
loop_
_entity_poly.entity_id
_entity_poly.type
_entity_poly.pdbx_seq_one_letter_code
_entity_poly.pdbx_strand_id
1 'polypeptide(L)'
;ILSHGPLAADDRVTLRDKALYAVDELTGLIAAVALVRPSKDVRDVEVSSIRKKWKDRAFAAGVKREDIEEGAASLGVDLWGFHVPLVLEAMKANAELLGLSGVEKGQGGEITPP
;
A
#
# COMPACT_ATOMS: atom_id res chain seq x y z
N ILE A 1 -10.85 38.94 -12.70
CA ILE A 1 -11.13 39.62 -11.42
C ILE A 1 -12.41 39.01 -10.84
N LEU A 2 -12.28 38.44 -9.64
CA LEU A 2 -13.28 37.91 -8.69
C LEU A 2 -14.38 36.96 -9.21
N SER A 3 -14.32 35.72 -8.74
CA SER A 3 -15.51 34.98 -8.29
C SER A 3 -15.12 34.11 -7.10
N HIS A 4 -15.12 34.75 -5.94
CA HIS A 4 -15.08 34.11 -4.63
C HIS A 4 -16.43 33.40 -4.39
N GLY A 5 -16.40 32.07 -4.39
CA GLY A 5 -17.41 31.24 -3.74
C GLY A 5 -16.70 30.41 -2.66
N PRO A 6 -17.35 30.08 -1.53
CA PRO A 6 -16.74 29.26 -0.50
C PRO A 6 -16.41 27.88 -1.10
N LEU A 7 -15.15 27.46 -0.99
CA LEU A 7 -14.76 26.08 -1.24
C LEU A 7 -15.48 25.23 -0.19
N ALA A 8 -16.58 24.58 -0.58
CA ALA A 8 -17.32 23.66 0.26
C ALA A 8 -16.44 22.44 0.54
N ALA A 9 -16.41 22.03 1.81
CA ALA A 9 -15.57 20.99 2.37
C ALA A 9 -15.98 19.56 1.95
N ASP A 10 -15.92 19.24 0.66
CA ASP A 10 -16.18 17.89 0.13
C ASP A 10 -15.17 17.48 -0.95
N ASP A 11 -13.88 17.69 -0.69
CA ASP A 11 -12.76 17.40 -1.61
C ASP A 11 -12.42 15.89 -1.79
N ARG A 12 -13.41 14.99 -1.76
CA ARG A 12 -13.27 13.57 -2.17
C ARG A 12 -14.53 13.09 -2.91
N VAL A 13 -14.85 13.75 -4.02
CA VAL A 13 -16.18 13.73 -4.67
C VAL A 13 -16.50 12.41 -5.40
N THR A 14 -15.51 11.55 -5.75
CA THR A 14 -15.81 10.33 -6.53
C THR A 14 -15.33 9.03 -5.85
N LEU A 15 -16.04 7.93 -6.11
CA LEU A 15 -15.68 6.57 -5.67
C LEU A 15 -14.22 6.22 -6.07
N ARG A 16 -13.76 6.74 -7.20
CA ARG A 16 -12.40 6.58 -7.70
C ARG A 16 -11.37 7.19 -6.77
N ASP A 17 -11.57 8.41 -6.29
CA ASP A 17 -10.61 9.11 -5.44
C ASP A 17 -10.49 8.41 -4.08
N LYS A 18 -11.62 7.94 -3.55
CA LYS A 18 -11.66 7.11 -2.33
C LYS A 18 -10.94 5.77 -2.52
N ALA A 19 -11.18 5.10 -3.64
CA ALA A 19 -10.52 3.83 -3.96
C ALA A 19 -9.00 3.98 -4.15
N LEU A 20 -8.56 5.03 -4.86
CA LEU A 20 -7.14 5.32 -5.05
C LEU A 20 -6.44 5.59 -3.72
N TYR A 21 -7.06 6.40 -2.86
CA TYR A 21 -6.51 6.72 -1.54
C TYR A 21 -6.40 5.47 -0.64
N ALA A 22 -7.46 4.64 -0.60
CA ALA A 22 -7.45 3.41 0.19
C ALA A 22 -6.41 2.39 -0.31
N VAL A 23 -6.25 2.27 -1.64
CA VAL A 23 -5.21 1.43 -2.23
C VAL A 23 -3.82 1.96 -1.90
N ASP A 24 -3.59 3.27 -1.98
CA ASP A 24 -2.29 3.88 -1.67
C ASP A 24 -1.87 3.59 -0.21
N GLU A 25 -2.76 3.88 0.74
CA GLU A 25 -2.54 3.59 2.17
C GLU A 25 -2.29 2.10 2.45
N LEU A 26 -3.04 1.22 1.77
CA LEU A 26 -2.86 -0.23 1.88
C LEU A 26 -1.52 -0.70 1.29
N THR A 27 -1.12 -0.18 0.13
CA THR A 27 0.19 -0.51 -0.46
C THR A 27 1.34 -0.04 0.43
N GLY A 28 1.21 1.14 1.05
CA GLY A 28 2.18 1.65 2.03
C GLY A 28 2.32 0.73 3.24
N LEU A 29 1.20 0.23 3.78
CA LEU A 29 1.22 -0.74 4.86
C LEU A 29 1.91 -2.05 4.44
N ILE A 30 1.56 -2.61 3.28
CA ILE A 30 2.14 -3.87 2.79
C ILE A 30 3.64 -3.72 2.52
N ALA A 31 4.06 -2.60 1.92
CA ALA A 31 5.46 -2.28 1.71
C ALA A 31 6.22 -2.19 3.03
N ALA A 32 5.67 -1.49 4.04
CA ALA A 32 6.26 -1.44 5.37
C ALA A 32 6.39 -2.84 5.98
N VAL A 33 5.38 -3.71 5.81
CA VAL A 33 5.42 -5.11 6.27
C VAL A 33 6.55 -5.87 5.57
N ALA A 34 6.77 -5.69 4.27
CA ALA A 34 7.88 -6.30 3.55
C ALA A 34 9.23 -5.80 4.08
N LEU A 35 9.39 -4.48 4.25
CA LEU A 35 10.66 -3.84 4.63
C LEU A 35 11.17 -4.19 6.03
N VAL A 36 10.28 -4.55 6.96
CA VAL A 36 10.68 -5.01 8.31
C VAL A 36 11.04 -6.49 8.37
N ARG A 37 10.86 -7.24 7.27
CA ARG A 37 11.29 -8.64 7.18
C ARG A 37 12.77 -8.71 6.79
N PRO A 38 13.51 -9.74 7.23
CA PRO A 38 14.90 -9.92 6.82
C PRO A 38 15.10 -10.03 5.31
N SER A 39 14.15 -10.65 4.60
CA SER A 39 14.22 -10.79 3.14
C SER A 39 14.00 -9.48 2.40
N LYS A 40 13.23 -8.54 2.99
CA LYS A 40 12.71 -7.32 2.34
C LYS A 40 11.94 -7.58 1.04
N ASP A 41 11.45 -8.81 0.88
CA ASP A 41 10.73 -9.26 -0.30
C ASP A 41 9.22 -9.30 -0.01
N VAL A 42 8.41 -8.64 -0.85
CA VAL A 42 6.94 -8.67 -0.72
C VAL A 42 6.35 -10.04 -1.05
N ARG A 43 7.07 -10.88 -1.81
CA ARG A 43 6.69 -12.27 -2.12
C ARG A 43 6.63 -13.15 -0.88
N ASP A 44 7.39 -12.80 0.17
CA ASP A 44 7.36 -13.49 1.47
C ASP A 44 6.28 -12.94 2.42
N VAL A 45 5.51 -11.94 1.99
CA VAL A 45 4.46 -11.34 2.81
C VAL A 45 3.17 -12.16 2.67
N GLU A 46 2.62 -12.52 3.82
CA GLU A 46 1.37 -13.23 3.97
C GLU A 46 0.28 -12.30 4.54
N VAL A 47 -0.99 -12.53 4.16
CA VAL A 47 -2.15 -11.78 4.69
C VAL A 47 -2.19 -11.81 6.22
N SER A 48 -1.80 -12.92 6.84
CA SER A 48 -1.71 -13.05 8.29
C SER A 48 -0.68 -12.10 8.92
N SER A 49 0.43 -11.81 8.23
CA SER A 49 1.46 -10.87 8.69
C SER A 49 0.94 -9.44 8.60
N ILE A 50 0.25 -9.10 7.51
CA ILE A 50 -0.42 -7.80 7.34
C ILE A 50 -1.46 -7.62 8.45
N ARG A 51 -2.29 -8.63 8.71
CA ARG A 51 -3.33 -8.57 9.74
C ARG A 51 -2.79 -8.44 11.17
N LYS A 52 -1.61 -9.00 11.46
CA LYS A 52 -0.92 -8.77 12.74
C LYS A 52 -0.46 -7.32 12.86
N LYS A 53 0.20 -6.78 11.83
CA LYS A 53 0.71 -5.41 11.80
C LYS A 53 -0.39 -4.34 11.70
N TRP A 54 -1.53 -4.70 11.14
CA TRP A 54 -2.74 -3.89 11.17
C TRP A 54 -3.18 -3.57 12.61
N LYS A 55 -3.09 -4.51 13.55
CA LYS A 55 -3.49 -4.28 14.94
C LYS A 55 -2.48 -3.43 15.71
N ASP A 56 -1.24 -3.40 15.27
CA ASP A 56 -0.16 -2.61 15.85
C ASP A 56 -0.26 -1.17 15.33
N ARG A 57 -1.00 -0.29 16.02
CA ARG A 57 -1.22 1.10 15.61
C ARG A 57 0.07 1.93 15.56
N ALA A 58 1.11 1.54 16.30
CA ALA A 58 2.42 2.20 16.24
C ALA A 58 3.18 1.84 14.97
N PHE A 59 2.96 0.62 14.46
CA PHE A 59 3.49 0.22 13.16
C PHE A 59 2.77 0.97 12.03
N ALA A 60 3.58 1.59 11.17
CA ALA A 60 3.10 2.45 10.09
C ALA A 60 2.08 3.49 10.62
N ALA A 61 2.46 4.26 11.64
CA ALA A 61 1.58 5.25 12.29
C ALA A 61 1.03 6.33 11.35
N GLY A 62 1.68 6.53 10.20
CA GLY A 62 1.18 7.40 9.13
C GLY A 62 -0.02 6.82 8.37
N VAL A 63 -0.26 5.51 8.47
CA VAL A 63 -1.35 4.82 7.75
C VAL A 63 -2.67 5.00 8.47
N LYS A 64 -3.64 5.58 7.76
CA LYS A 64 -5.01 5.74 8.22
C LYS A 64 -5.82 4.49 7.88
N ARG A 65 -5.93 3.60 8.86
CA ARG A 65 -6.63 2.30 8.71
C ARG A 65 -8.11 2.48 8.40
N GLU A 66 -8.72 3.52 8.94
CA GLU A 66 -10.10 3.90 8.72
C GLU A 66 -10.37 4.21 7.24
N ASP A 67 -9.43 4.89 6.56
CA ASP A 67 -9.54 5.20 5.13
C ASP A 67 -9.46 3.93 4.27
N ILE A 68 -8.64 2.94 4.66
CA ILE A 68 -8.54 1.64 3.97
C ILE A 68 -9.85 0.84 4.16
N GLU A 69 -10.42 0.86 5.37
CA GLU A 69 -11.72 0.23 5.66
C GLU A 69 -12.86 0.88 4.87
N GLU A 70 -12.94 2.22 4.86
CA GLU A 70 -13.94 2.96 4.09
C GLU A 70 -13.78 2.72 2.59
N GLY A 71 -12.56 2.64 2.08
CA GLY A 71 -12.31 2.34 0.68
C GLY A 71 -12.82 0.97 0.25
N ALA A 72 -12.52 -0.08 1.03
CA ALA A 72 -13.04 -1.42 0.76
C ALA A 72 -14.57 -1.46 0.83
N ALA A 73 -15.16 -0.80 1.84
CA ALA A 73 -16.61 -0.70 1.99
C ALA A 73 -17.27 0.06 0.84
N SER A 74 -16.67 1.16 0.38
CA SER A 74 -17.16 1.98 -0.74
C SER A 74 -17.14 1.20 -2.06
N LEU A 75 -16.16 0.31 -2.22
CA LEU A 75 -16.08 -0.62 -3.36
C LEU A 75 -17.01 -1.83 -3.22
N GLY A 76 -17.68 -2.01 -2.07
CA GLY A 76 -18.56 -3.15 -1.80
C GLY A 76 -17.82 -4.48 -1.70
N VAL A 77 -16.54 -4.47 -1.32
CA VAL A 77 -15.70 -5.67 -1.22
C VAL A 77 -15.23 -5.90 0.21
N ASP A 78 -15.00 -7.17 0.56
CA ASP A 78 -14.46 -7.50 1.87
C ASP A 78 -12.97 -7.13 1.96
N LEU A 79 -12.59 -6.41 3.02
CA LEU A 79 -11.21 -5.95 3.21
C LEU A 79 -10.24 -7.13 3.31
N TRP A 80 -10.55 -8.13 4.12
CA TRP A 80 -9.60 -9.20 4.48
C TRP A 80 -9.64 -10.40 3.54
N GLY A 81 -10.79 -10.68 2.96
CA GLY A 81 -11.07 -11.81 2.07
C GLY A 81 -10.92 -11.46 0.59
N PHE A 82 -10.94 -10.17 0.23
CA PHE A 82 -10.77 -9.74 -1.16
C PHE A 82 -9.73 -8.64 -1.34
N HIS A 83 -9.90 -7.48 -0.71
CA HIS A 83 -9.10 -6.29 -1.03
C HIS A 83 -7.61 -6.45 -0.69
N VAL A 84 -7.30 -6.87 0.54
CA VAL A 84 -5.92 -7.13 0.99
C VAL A 84 -5.24 -8.23 0.15
N PRO A 85 -5.84 -9.41 -0.07
CA PRO A 85 -5.27 -10.41 -0.97
C PRO A 85 -5.01 -9.88 -2.38
N LEU A 86 -5.98 -9.15 -2.97
CA LEU A 86 -5.85 -8.63 -4.33
C LEU A 86 -4.67 -7.67 -4.46
N VAL A 87 -4.55 -6.71 -3.54
CA VAL A 87 -3.45 -5.73 -3.56
C VAL A 87 -2.11 -6.40 -3.27
N LEU A 88 -2.06 -7.35 -2.34
CA LEU A 88 -0.85 -8.12 -2.06
C LEU A 88 -0.37 -8.88 -3.29
N GLU A 89 -1.25 -9.62 -3.99
CA GLU A 89 -0.87 -10.37 -5.18
C GLU A 89 -0.45 -9.44 -6.33
N ALA A 90 -1.11 -8.30 -6.50
CA ALA A 90 -0.69 -7.28 -7.46
C ALA A 90 0.71 -6.73 -7.13
N MET A 91 1.03 -6.48 -5.85
CA MET A 91 2.36 -6.05 -5.43
C MET A 91 3.41 -7.14 -5.62
N LYS A 92 3.08 -8.41 -5.35
CA LYS A 92 3.98 -9.55 -5.60
C LYS A 92 4.34 -9.70 -7.08
N ALA A 93 3.36 -9.54 -7.97
CA ALA A 93 3.56 -9.60 -9.41
C ALA A 93 4.48 -8.46 -9.91
N ASN A 94 4.54 -7.34 -9.19
CA ASN A 94 5.34 -6.15 -9.54
C ASN A 94 6.49 -5.90 -8.56
N ALA A 95 6.95 -6.92 -7.83
CA ALA A 95 7.92 -6.78 -6.74
C ALA A 95 9.21 -6.06 -7.18
N GLU A 96 9.72 -6.35 -8.37
CA GLU A 96 10.93 -5.70 -8.90
C GLU A 96 10.71 -4.22 -9.21
N LEU A 97 9.59 -3.88 -9.87
CA LEU A 97 9.24 -2.49 -10.17
C LEU A 97 9.05 -1.66 -8.88
N LEU A 98 8.53 -2.28 -7.83
CA LEU A 98 8.31 -1.65 -6.53
C LEU A 98 9.58 -1.58 -5.68
N GLY A 99 10.71 -2.17 -6.11
CA GLY A 99 11.92 -2.28 -5.28
C GLY A 99 11.72 -3.15 -4.03
N LEU A 100 10.76 -4.08 -4.09
CA LEU A 100 10.39 -5.00 -3.00
C LEU A 100 10.66 -6.46 -3.40
N SER A 101 11.64 -6.72 -4.27
CA SER A 101 12.09 -8.07 -4.68
C SER A 101 13.18 -8.65 -3.77
N GLY A 102 13.39 -8.03 -2.61
CA GLY A 102 14.35 -8.45 -1.59
C GLY A 102 15.67 -7.68 -1.62
N VAL A 103 16.53 -7.95 -0.63
CA VAL A 103 17.90 -7.43 -0.61
C VAL A 103 18.76 -8.28 -1.53
N GLU A 104 19.29 -7.69 -2.60
CA GLU A 104 20.38 -8.29 -3.34
C GLU A 104 21.52 -8.62 -2.36
N LYS A 105 21.88 -9.91 -2.27
CA LYS A 105 23.18 -10.26 -1.70
C LYS A 105 24.21 -9.63 -2.64
N GLY A 106 24.88 -8.59 -2.16
CA GLY A 106 25.67 -7.68 -2.99
C GLY A 106 26.42 -8.36 -4.12
N GLN A 107 26.21 -7.86 -5.33
CA GLN A 107 27.19 -8.00 -6.40
C GLN A 107 27.97 -6.69 -6.47
N GLY A 108 29.29 -6.83 -6.27
CA GLY A 108 30.26 -5.81 -6.59
C GLY A 108 30.13 -5.41 -8.06
N GLY A 109 30.58 -4.20 -8.35
CA GLY A 109 30.29 -3.50 -9.58
C GLY A 109 30.55 -4.31 -10.85
N GLU A 110 29.59 -4.22 -11.76
CA GLU A 110 29.89 -4.34 -13.18
C GLU A 110 29.79 -2.94 -13.79
N ILE A 111 30.92 -2.25 -13.77
CA ILE A 111 31.22 -1.19 -14.72
C ILE A 111 31.24 -1.84 -16.10
N THR A 112 30.20 -1.65 -16.88
CA THR A 112 30.26 -1.86 -18.34
C THR A 112 30.58 -0.52 -19.00
N PRO A 113 31.82 -0.37 -19.50
CA PRO A 113 32.05 0.42 -20.70
C PRO A 113 32.89 -0.35 -21.74
N PRO A 114 32.95 0.08 -23.01
CA PRO A 114 32.07 1.00 -23.74
C PRO A 114 31.09 0.27 -24.70
#